data_AF-A0A093YTJ1-F1
#
_entry.id   AF-A0A093YTJ1-F1
#
_cell.length_a   1.000
_cell.length_b   1.000
_cell.length_c   1.000
_cell.angle_alpha   90.00
_cell.angle_beta   90.00
_cell.angle_gamma   90.00
#
_symmetry.space_group_name_H-M   'P 1'
#
loop_
_entity.id
_entity.type
_entity.pdbx_description
1 polymer ?
#
loop_
_entity_poly.entity_id
_entity_poly.type
_entity_poly.pdbx_seq_one_letter_code
_entity_poly.pdbx_strand_id
1 'polypeptide(L)'
;MTFGYGTGEFEVTAERLGCYRPEDHIDNPKDYADNLDATQYDRRLRGPVNERVELAIDQRRGIKNYIASEEIGITTSAGHVRNLFTRCIKLGRSYGRNKNKDDLYEALRLLGTGLHCLEDYSAHSNYIELALIEMGETDVFPLVGRNTQIRLQGARSPVYPLVTGTFGGVDFLHSVMGEFDDKATQSEIQQLEGTMENGKSADTSFLREILSKIPSGIFGDDDEAGKAEELRTNATTAQMNQVRVSPREPEAFTRQMQECVKQIYPIIEWHDNLMKKISTAIEKIPILPELIEQLENQVNIFVFSLLAPFVLPLINQMKTELNEGSSEIINSSKAQQHNVFQDDHSSDPTHSMLSKDHFSSILNEPAGKISSQVLKWVVPQLIACWDDERQDID
;
A
#
# COMPACT_ATOMS: atom_id res chain seq x y z
N MET A 1 1.60 16.95 -14.44
CA MET A 1 1.30 16.29 -13.15
C MET A 1 -0.15 15.85 -13.22
N THR A 2 -0.42 14.55 -13.22
CA THR A 2 -1.77 14.00 -13.34
C THR A 2 -2.23 13.54 -11.97
N PHE A 3 -3.38 14.05 -11.50
CA PHE A 3 -3.99 13.59 -10.27
C PHE A 3 -4.77 12.31 -10.57
N GLY A 4 -4.52 11.24 -9.81
CA GLY A 4 -5.38 10.05 -9.83
C GLY A 4 -6.74 10.36 -9.20
N TYR A 5 -7.69 9.44 -9.33
CA TYR A 5 -8.96 9.56 -8.60
C TYR A 5 -8.74 9.29 -7.11
N GLY A 6 -9.48 9.99 -6.24
CA GLY A 6 -9.36 9.88 -4.77
C GLY A 6 -10.67 9.68 -4.02
N THR A 7 -11.80 9.61 -4.72
CA THR A 7 -13.16 9.44 -4.14
C THR A 7 -13.87 8.20 -4.68
N GLY A 8 -14.96 7.79 -4.00
CA GLY A 8 -15.78 6.65 -4.38
C GLY A 8 -15.00 5.33 -4.36
N GLU A 9 -14.81 4.71 -5.53
CA GLU A 9 -14.09 3.45 -5.68
C GLU A 9 -12.59 3.56 -5.36
N PHE A 10 -12.04 4.78 -5.39
CA PHE A 10 -10.63 5.07 -5.09
C PHE A 10 -10.44 5.67 -3.69
N GLU A 11 -11.51 5.86 -2.92
CA GLU A 11 -11.45 6.50 -1.61
C GLU A 11 -10.64 5.66 -0.61
N VAL A 12 -9.67 6.30 0.05
CA VAL A 12 -8.91 5.70 1.16
C VAL A 12 -9.61 6.03 2.48
N THR A 13 -10.30 5.04 3.04
CA THR A 13 -10.93 5.14 4.37
C THR A 13 -10.04 4.50 5.42
N ALA A 14 -10.30 4.77 6.71
CA ALA A 14 -9.59 4.10 7.80
C ALA A 14 -9.72 2.56 7.75
N GLU A 15 -10.86 2.05 7.25
CA GLU A 15 -11.10 0.62 7.08
C GLU A 15 -10.32 0.04 5.89
N ARG A 16 -10.26 0.77 4.77
CA ARG A 16 -9.50 0.36 3.57
C ARG A 16 -7.99 0.47 3.76
N LEU A 17 -7.53 1.49 4.49
CA LEU A 17 -6.13 1.66 4.89
C LEU A 17 -5.69 0.56 5.87
N GLY A 18 -6.56 0.21 6.82
CA GLY A 18 -6.32 -0.86 7.78
C GLY A 18 -5.22 -0.54 8.79
N CYS A 19 -4.60 -1.60 9.32
CA CYS A 19 -3.45 -1.54 10.20
C CYS A 19 -2.39 -2.50 9.66
N TYR A 20 -1.11 -2.23 9.93
CA TYR A 20 -0.05 -3.16 9.55
C TYR A 20 -0.18 -4.47 10.33
N ARG A 21 -0.26 -5.59 9.59
CA ARG A 21 -0.31 -6.95 10.13
C ARG A 21 0.73 -7.81 9.41
N PRO A 22 1.56 -8.59 10.13
CA PRO A 22 2.61 -9.39 9.51
C PRO A 22 2.07 -10.37 8.45
N GLU A 23 0.89 -10.93 8.67
CA GLU A 23 0.28 -11.89 7.75
C GLU A 23 -0.08 -11.31 6.37
N ASP A 24 -0.24 -9.99 6.24
CA ASP A 24 -0.52 -9.31 4.96
C ASP A 24 0.71 -9.32 4.03
N HIS A 25 1.91 -9.51 4.61
CA HIS A 25 3.21 -9.35 3.94
C HIS A 25 4.11 -10.59 4.05
N ILE A 26 3.57 -11.71 4.55
CA ILE A 26 4.32 -12.91 4.95
C ILE A 26 5.44 -12.62 5.97
N ASP A 27 5.37 -11.52 6.71
CA ASP A 27 6.44 -11.12 7.61
C ASP A 27 6.51 -12.02 8.85
N ASN A 28 7.72 -12.16 9.38
CA ASN A 28 7.96 -12.86 10.63
C ASN A 28 7.44 -12.02 11.80
N PRO A 29 6.43 -12.49 12.56
CA PRO A 29 5.77 -11.71 13.59
C PRO A 29 6.58 -11.62 14.89
N LYS A 30 7.83 -12.12 14.91
CA LYS A 30 8.73 -12.03 16.06
C LYS A 30 8.87 -10.58 16.53
N ASP A 31 8.81 -10.38 17.84
CA ASP A 31 8.90 -9.07 18.48
C ASP A 31 7.83 -8.04 18.02
N TYR A 32 6.74 -8.48 17.35
CA TYR A 32 5.65 -7.59 16.97
C TYR A 32 5.07 -6.88 18.19
N ALA A 33 5.04 -5.54 18.14
CA ALA A 33 4.66 -4.67 19.25
C ALA A 33 5.40 -4.96 20.57
N ASP A 34 6.70 -5.29 20.50
CA ASP A 34 7.52 -5.69 21.65
C ASP A 34 6.92 -6.87 22.43
N ASN A 35 6.22 -7.77 21.73
CA ASN A 35 5.48 -8.89 22.30
C ASN A 35 4.35 -8.48 23.29
N LEU A 36 3.90 -7.22 23.23
CA LEU A 36 2.71 -6.74 23.93
C LEU A 36 1.44 -7.02 23.12
N ASP A 37 0.29 -6.96 23.79
CA ASP A 37 -1.00 -7.09 23.12
C ASP A 37 -1.35 -5.80 22.36
N ALA A 38 -1.04 -5.76 21.07
CA ALA A 38 -1.28 -4.60 20.23
C ALA A 38 -2.78 -4.27 20.07
N THR A 39 -3.67 -5.22 20.34
CA THR A 39 -5.13 -4.99 20.26
C THR A 39 -5.64 -3.97 21.28
N GLN A 40 -4.82 -3.68 22.31
CA GLN A 40 -5.07 -2.64 23.29
C GLN A 40 -4.95 -1.23 22.70
N TYR A 41 -4.16 -1.05 21.64
CA TYR A 41 -4.03 0.21 20.91
C TYR A 41 -5.10 0.34 19.81
N ASP A 42 -5.28 -0.70 19.01
CA ASP A 42 -6.36 -0.80 18.00
C ASP A 42 -6.76 -2.27 17.82
N ARG A 43 -8.06 -2.56 17.91
CA ARG A 43 -8.59 -3.94 17.83
C ARG A 43 -8.30 -4.66 16.51
N ARG A 44 -7.90 -3.94 15.46
CA ARG A 44 -7.57 -4.49 14.14
C ARG A 44 -6.12 -4.99 14.06
N LEU A 45 -5.26 -4.57 14.98
CA LEU A 45 -3.89 -5.05 15.10
C LEU A 45 -3.85 -6.54 15.50
N ARG A 46 -2.70 -7.19 15.29
CA ARG A 46 -2.51 -8.59 15.66
C ARG A 46 -2.48 -8.74 17.18
N GLY A 47 -3.03 -9.84 17.70
CA GLY A 47 -2.89 -10.22 19.10
C GLY A 47 -1.46 -10.69 19.45
N PRO A 48 -1.21 -11.06 20.72
CA PRO A 48 0.08 -11.54 21.17
C PRO A 48 0.58 -12.74 20.37
N VAL A 49 1.86 -12.73 20.04
CA VAL A 49 2.52 -13.78 19.25
C VAL A 49 3.07 -14.86 20.20
N ASN A 50 2.66 -16.10 20.01
CA ASN A 50 3.25 -17.24 20.71
C ASN A 50 4.49 -17.72 19.96
N GLU A 51 5.63 -17.10 20.22
CA GLU A 51 6.85 -17.33 19.44
C GLU A 51 7.25 -18.82 19.35
N ARG A 52 7.09 -19.58 20.44
CA ARG A 52 7.42 -21.01 20.47
C ARG A 52 6.57 -21.84 19.49
N VAL A 53 5.34 -21.42 19.23
CA VAL A 53 4.42 -22.13 18.34
C VAL A 53 4.46 -21.54 16.95
N GLU A 54 4.34 -20.22 16.83
CA GLU A 54 4.19 -19.53 15.55
C GLU A 54 5.50 -19.46 14.78
N LEU A 55 6.64 -19.27 15.46
CA LEU A 55 7.97 -19.20 14.84
C LEU A 55 8.65 -20.57 14.73
N ALA A 56 7.99 -21.64 15.16
CA ALA A 56 8.51 -22.99 14.95
C ALA A 56 8.45 -23.36 13.46
N ILE A 57 9.38 -24.20 13.05
CA ILE A 57 9.42 -24.74 11.69
C ILE A 57 8.54 -25.98 11.63
N ASP A 58 7.59 -25.99 10.70
CA ASP A 58 6.85 -27.19 10.37
C ASP A 58 7.78 -28.18 9.67
N GLN A 59 8.10 -29.30 10.32
CA GLN A 59 8.99 -30.32 9.76
C GLN A 59 8.40 -31.07 8.55
N ARG A 60 7.10 -30.97 8.30
CA ARG A 60 6.44 -31.57 7.13
C ARG A 60 6.59 -30.71 5.89
N ARG A 61 6.44 -29.39 6.05
CA ARG A 61 6.46 -28.41 4.94
C ARG A 61 7.83 -27.73 4.77
N GLY A 62 8.63 -27.68 5.84
CA GLY A 62 9.93 -27.03 5.87
C GLY A 62 9.87 -25.51 5.94
N ILE A 63 8.75 -24.95 6.39
CA ILE A 63 8.48 -23.51 6.46
C ILE A 63 8.05 -23.13 7.88
N LYS A 64 8.16 -21.86 8.27
CA LYS A 64 7.66 -21.36 9.57
C LYS A 64 6.14 -21.52 9.69
N ASN A 65 5.65 -21.82 10.89
CA ASN A 65 4.25 -22.12 11.14
C ASN A 65 3.31 -20.95 10.79
N TYR A 66 3.69 -19.71 11.12
CA TYR A 66 2.91 -18.50 10.80
C TYR A 66 2.70 -18.28 9.29
N ILE A 67 3.44 -18.98 8.42
CA ILE A 67 3.29 -18.85 6.97
C ILE A 67 2.06 -19.63 6.49
N ALA A 68 2.00 -20.94 6.74
CA ALA A 68 0.94 -21.79 6.17
C ALA A 68 0.50 -23.01 7.00
N SER A 69 0.80 -23.04 8.30
CA SER A 69 0.32 -24.11 9.18
C SER A 69 -1.04 -23.75 9.78
N GLU A 70 -2.07 -23.69 8.93
CA GLU A 70 -3.44 -23.34 9.35
C GLU A 70 -4.01 -24.34 10.39
N GLU A 71 -3.59 -25.61 10.34
CA GLU A 71 -4.15 -26.69 11.15
C GLU A 71 -3.88 -26.58 12.66
N ILE A 72 -2.92 -25.74 13.08
CA ILE A 72 -2.57 -25.57 14.49
C ILE A 72 -3.35 -24.41 15.15
N GLY A 73 -4.27 -23.76 14.43
CA GLY A 73 -5.18 -22.76 14.99
C GLY A 73 -4.54 -21.41 15.31
N ILE A 74 -3.49 -21.03 14.57
CA ILE A 74 -2.84 -19.71 14.66
C ILE A 74 -3.21 -18.85 13.45
N THR A 75 -2.98 -17.55 13.55
CA THR A 75 -3.07 -16.65 12.40
C THR A 75 -1.91 -16.91 11.45
N THR A 76 -2.22 -17.24 10.19
CA THR A 76 -1.22 -17.49 9.14
C THR A 76 -1.47 -16.64 7.89
N SER A 77 -0.41 -16.35 7.13
CA SER A 77 -0.54 -15.69 5.83
C SER A 77 -1.37 -16.50 4.84
N ALA A 78 -1.19 -17.83 4.78
CA ALA A 78 -1.99 -18.68 3.91
C ALA A 78 -3.50 -18.60 4.24
N GLY A 79 -3.85 -18.67 5.53
CA GLY A 79 -5.23 -18.55 5.98
C GLY A 79 -5.80 -17.14 5.75
N HIS A 80 -4.97 -16.10 5.90
CA HIS A 80 -5.34 -14.73 5.59
C HIS A 80 -5.66 -14.56 4.09
N VAL A 81 -4.76 -15.00 3.20
CA VAL A 81 -4.94 -14.96 1.75
C VAL A 81 -6.15 -15.77 1.32
N ARG A 82 -6.36 -16.96 1.90
CA ARG A 82 -7.58 -17.76 1.68
C ARG A 82 -8.83 -16.96 2.01
N ASN A 83 -8.89 -16.32 3.18
CA ASN A 83 -10.03 -15.49 3.58
C ASN A 83 -10.30 -14.33 2.61
N LEU A 84 -9.23 -13.61 2.20
CA LEU A 84 -9.33 -12.53 1.23
C LEU A 84 -9.90 -13.01 -0.10
N PHE A 85 -9.35 -14.10 -0.65
CA PHE A 85 -9.80 -14.65 -1.93
C PHE A 85 -11.21 -15.22 -1.85
N THR A 86 -11.60 -15.89 -0.77
CA THR A 86 -12.99 -16.34 -0.58
C THR A 86 -13.96 -15.16 -0.58
N ARG A 87 -13.63 -14.05 0.10
CA ARG A 87 -14.47 -12.83 0.11
C ARG A 87 -14.52 -12.16 -1.26
N CYS A 88 -13.37 -12.03 -1.90
CA CYS A 88 -13.19 -11.52 -3.26
C CYS A 88 -14.08 -12.29 -4.26
N ILE A 89 -14.03 -13.64 -4.25
CA ILE A 89 -14.87 -14.48 -5.12
C ILE A 89 -16.36 -14.31 -4.81
N LYS A 90 -16.75 -14.25 -3.53
CA LYS A 90 -18.15 -14.03 -3.13
C LYS A 90 -18.70 -12.70 -3.68
N LEU A 91 -17.91 -11.63 -3.61
CA LEU A 91 -18.28 -10.32 -4.14
C LEU A 91 -18.27 -10.31 -5.67
N GLY A 92 -17.28 -10.92 -6.32
CA GLY A 92 -17.24 -11.09 -7.78
C GLY A 92 -18.48 -11.81 -8.32
N ARG A 93 -18.89 -12.90 -7.67
CA ARG A 93 -20.14 -13.62 -8.00
C ARG A 93 -21.39 -12.76 -7.73
N SER A 94 -21.39 -11.99 -6.64
CA SER A 94 -22.48 -11.06 -6.32
C SER A 94 -22.67 -10.03 -7.44
N TYR A 95 -21.59 -9.38 -7.87
CA TYR A 95 -21.58 -8.50 -9.02
C TYR A 95 -22.10 -9.21 -10.29
N GLY A 96 -21.68 -10.45 -10.52
CA GLY A 96 -22.16 -11.28 -11.62
C GLY A 96 -23.70 -11.33 -11.71
N ARG A 97 -24.37 -11.47 -10.55
CA ARG A 97 -25.83 -11.57 -10.41
C ARG A 97 -26.56 -10.22 -10.43
N ASN A 98 -26.07 -9.24 -9.68
CA ASN A 98 -26.79 -7.99 -9.40
C ASN A 98 -26.29 -6.78 -10.20
N LYS A 99 -25.13 -6.89 -10.86
CA LYS A 99 -24.42 -5.80 -11.55
C LYS A 99 -24.12 -4.57 -10.67
N ASN A 100 -24.05 -4.77 -9.35
CA ASN A 100 -23.65 -3.74 -8.40
C ASN A 100 -22.14 -3.47 -8.50
N LYS A 101 -21.77 -2.27 -8.95
CA LYS A 101 -20.35 -1.91 -9.15
C LYS A 101 -19.57 -1.87 -7.84
N ASP A 102 -20.20 -1.58 -6.71
CA ASP A 102 -19.53 -1.56 -5.41
C ASP A 102 -18.98 -2.94 -5.05
N ASP A 103 -19.74 -4.01 -5.36
CA ASP A 103 -19.30 -5.40 -5.17
C ASP A 103 -18.08 -5.69 -6.05
N LEU A 104 -18.07 -5.22 -7.31
CA LEU A 104 -16.94 -5.38 -8.22
C LEU A 104 -15.68 -4.67 -7.70
N TYR A 105 -15.82 -3.41 -7.26
CA TYR A 105 -14.69 -2.62 -6.81
C TYR A 105 -14.07 -3.18 -5.53
N GLU A 106 -14.89 -3.60 -4.57
CA GLU A 106 -14.39 -4.24 -3.37
C GLU A 106 -13.79 -5.62 -3.67
N ALA A 107 -14.34 -6.39 -4.62
CA ALA A 107 -13.75 -7.64 -5.07
C ALA A 107 -12.34 -7.43 -5.66
N LEU A 108 -12.17 -6.42 -6.52
CA LEU A 108 -10.88 -6.05 -7.11
C LEU A 108 -9.88 -5.56 -6.05
N ARG A 109 -10.34 -4.79 -5.06
CA ARG A 109 -9.49 -4.33 -3.95
C ARG A 109 -8.97 -5.52 -3.13
N LEU A 110 -9.85 -6.44 -2.73
CA LEU A 110 -9.49 -7.64 -1.98
C LEU A 110 -8.61 -8.59 -2.80
N LEU A 111 -8.85 -8.68 -4.12
CA LEU A 111 -7.98 -9.39 -5.05
C LEU A 111 -6.56 -8.80 -4.98
N GLY A 112 -6.42 -7.49 -5.13
CA GLY A 112 -5.12 -6.80 -5.02
C GLY A 112 -4.43 -7.06 -3.68
N THR A 113 -5.15 -6.93 -2.55
CA THR A 113 -4.60 -7.20 -1.22
C THR A 113 -4.10 -8.65 -1.09
N GLY A 114 -4.85 -9.64 -1.58
CA GLY A 114 -4.42 -11.04 -1.49
C GLY A 114 -3.26 -11.37 -2.42
N LEU A 115 -3.22 -10.78 -3.62
CA LEU A 115 -2.13 -10.95 -4.58
C LEU A 115 -0.83 -10.33 -4.07
N HIS A 116 -0.90 -9.18 -3.40
CA HIS A 116 0.24 -8.52 -2.76
C HIS A 116 1.00 -9.50 -1.84
N CYS A 117 0.29 -10.20 -0.94
CA CYS A 117 0.90 -11.18 -0.05
C CYS A 117 1.61 -12.33 -0.81
N LEU A 118 1.06 -12.75 -1.96
CA LEU A 118 1.69 -13.77 -2.80
C LEU A 118 2.94 -13.26 -3.52
N GLU A 119 2.95 -12.00 -3.94
CA GLU A 119 4.10 -11.35 -4.55
C GLU A 119 5.27 -11.23 -3.58
N ASP A 120 4.96 -10.89 -2.33
CA ASP A 120 5.93 -10.74 -1.25
C ASP A 120 6.62 -12.09 -0.92
N TYR A 121 6.04 -13.25 -1.27
CA TYR A 121 6.64 -14.56 -0.98
C TYR A 121 8.07 -14.70 -1.51
N SER A 122 8.33 -14.40 -2.79
CA SER A 122 9.69 -14.50 -3.35
C SER A 122 10.59 -13.32 -2.97
N ALA A 123 10.03 -12.28 -2.38
CA ALA A 123 10.71 -11.02 -2.13
C ALA A 123 11.13 -10.87 -0.65
N HIS A 124 10.31 -11.38 0.27
CA HIS A 124 10.47 -11.33 1.74
C HIS A 124 10.82 -12.70 2.34
N SER A 125 11.18 -13.69 1.51
CA SER A 125 11.66 -14.98 1.99
C SER A 125 13.01 -15.33 1.39
N ASN A 126 13.69 -16.30 2.01
CA ASN A 126 14.92 -16.89 1.48
C ASN A 126 14.65 -17.90 0.33
N TYR A 127 13.48 -17.86 -0.30
CA TYR A 127 13.07 -18.83 -1.33
C TYR A 127 14.08 -18.93 -2.48
N ILE A 128 14.61 -17.80 -2.96
CA ILE A 128 15.51 -17.77 -4.12
C ILE A 128 16.85 -18.39 -3.75
N GLU A 129 17.36 -18.08 -2.57
CA GLU A 129 18.57 -18.66 -1.99
C GLU A 129 18.43 -20.18 -1.87
N LEU A 130 17.31 -20.66 -1.33
CA LEU A 130 17.02 -22.09 -1.22
C LEU A 130 16.92 -22.75 -2.60
N ALA A 131 16.27 -22.11 -3.57
CA ALA A 131 16.18 -22.61 -4.93
C ALA A 131 17.55 -22.72 -5.62
N LEU A 132 18.45 -21.74 -5.42
CA LEU A 132 19.81 -21.79 -5.92
C LEU A 132 20.61 -22.95 -5.30
N ILE A 133 20.48 -23.14 -3.99
CA ILE A 133 21.10 -24.28 -3.28
C ILE A 133 20.57 -25.61 -3.81
N GLU A 134 19.27 -25.72 -4.05
CA GLU A 134 18.65 -26.93 -4.63
C GLU A 134 19.15 -27.21 -6.05
N MET A 135 19.40 -26.16 -6.84
CA MET A 135 20.01 -26.27 -8.18
C MET A 135 21.50 -26.63 -8.17
N GLY A 136 22.14 -26.66 -6.99
CA GLY A 136 23.52 -27.10 -6.81
C GLY A 136 24.54 -25.97 -6.67
N GLU A 137 24.11 -24.72 -6.54
CA GLU A 137 25.01 -23.59 -6.24
C GLU A 137 25.56 -23.73 -4.81
N THR A 138 26.86 -23.51 -4.64
CA THR A 138 27.55 -23.81 -3.37
C THR A 138 27.87 -22.58 -2.51
N ASP A 139 27.94 -21.39 -3.11
CA ASP A 139 28.32 -20.14 -2.44
C ASP A 139 27.11 -19.23 -2.19
N VAL A 140 26.03 -19.84 -1.68
CA VAL A 140 24.77 -19.15 -1.39
C VAL A 140 24.52 -19.17 0.12
N PHE A 141 24.38 -17.99 0.71
CA PHE A 141 24.01 -17.86 2.11
C PHE A 141 22.48 -17.96 2.25
N PRO A 142 21.92 -18.94 2.98
CA PRO A 142 20.47 -19.20 3.02
C PRO A 142 19.68 -18.20 3.88
N LEU A 143 20.31 -17.12 4.33
CA LEU A 143 19.75 -16.13 5.27
C LEU A 143 19.24 -16.75 6.59
N VAL A 144 19.90 -17.82 7.04
CA VAL A 144 19.71 -18.48 8.32
C VAL A 144 21.04 -19.02 8.85
N GLY A 145 21.11 -19.25 10.17
CA GLY A 145 22.26 -19.84 10.82
C GLY A 145 22.52 -21.29 10.38
N ARG A 146 23.79 -21.71 10.42
CA ARG A 146 24.25 -23.03 9.92
C ARG A 146 23.60 -24.23 10.61
N ASN A 147 23.22 -24.10 11.88
CA ASN A 147 22.62 -25.15 12.70
C ASN A 147 21.08 -25.19 12.60
N THR A 148 20.48 -24.47 11.65
CA THR A 148 19.01 -24.45 11.45
C THR A 148 18.50 -25.53 10.50
N GLN A 149 19.39 -26.33 9.90
CA GLN A 149 18.99 -27.38 8.98
C GLN A 149 18.03 -28.37 9.63
N ILE A 150 16.98 -28.73 8.89
CA ILE A 150 15.95 -29.67 9.31
C ILE A 150 16.00 -30.94 8.47
N ARG A 151 15.45 -32.03 9.04
CA ARG A 151 15.15 -33.24 8.29
C ARG A 151 13.73 -33.13 7.71
N LEU A 152 13.61 -32.49 6.55
CA LEU A 152 12.34 -32.35 5.85
C LEU A 152 11.83 -33.70 5.32
N GLN A 153 10.54 -33.96 5.47
CA GLN A 153 9.91 -35.16 4.94
C GLN A 153 10.08 -35.24 3.41
N GLY A 154 10.67 -36.32 2.92
CA GLY A 154 10.93 -36.52 1.49
C GLY A 154 12.28 -35.99 0.99
N ALA A 155 12.97 -35.15 1.76
CA ALA A 155 14.31 -34.68 1.41
C ALA A 155 15.37 -35.77 1.64
N ARG A 156 16.35 -35.86 0.72
CA ARG A 156 17.44 -36.85 0.80
C ARG A 156 18.45 -36.50 1.88
N SER A 157 18.79 -35.22 1.99
CA SER A 157 19.70 -34.63 2.98
C SER A 157 18.97 -33.64 3.87
N PRO A 158 19.55 -33.23 5.01
CA PRO A 158 19.10 -32.04 5.72
C PRO A 158 19.04 -30.83 4.78
N VAL A 159 18.04 -29.98 4.97
CA VAL A 159 17.80 -28.77 4.17
C VAL A 159 17.59 -27.57 5.09
N TYR A 160 17.85 -26.37 4.61
CA TYR A 160 17.51 -25.15 5.34
C TYR A 160 16.00 -24.88 5.24
N PRO A 161 15.38 -24.34 6.29
CA PRO A 161 13.97 -23.99 6.29
C PRO A 161 13.71 -22.73 5.46
N LEU A 162 12.48 -22.61 4.94
CA LEU A 162 11.99 -21.37 4.39
C LEU A 162 11.53 -20.44 5.52
N VAL A 163 12.09 -19.24 5.53
CA VAL A 163 11.87 -18.22 6.54
C VAL A 163 11.59 -16.89 5.87
N THR A 164 10.98 -15.97 6.61
CA THR A 164 10.76 -14.59 6.18
C THR A 164 11.31 -13.59 7.19
N GLY A 165 11.38 -12.34 6.74
CA GLY A 165 12.00 -11.25 7.48
C GLY A 165 11.16 -10.77 8.65
N THR A 166 11.79 -10.46 9.79
CA THR A 166 11.15 -9.67 10.85
C THR A 166 11.03 -8.21 10.42
N PHE A 167 9.90 -7.60 10.73
CA PHE A 167 9.63 -6.19 10.41
C PHE A 167 9.53 -5.39 11.71
N GLY A 168 10.57 -4.60 12.00
CA GLY A 168 10.65 -3.76 13.19
C GLY A 168 10.34 -2.29 12.91
N GLY A 169 10.39 -1.47 13.97
CA GLY A 169 10.19 -0.02 13.86
C GLY A 169 11.19 0.69 12.94
N VAL A 170 12.40 0.15 12.77
CA VAL A 170 13.38 0.68 11.81
C VAL A 170 13.05 0.30 10.38
N ASP A 171 12.57 -0.92 10.13
CA ASP A 171 12.08 -1.32 8.81
C ASP A 171 10.87 -0.44 8.43
N PHE A 172 9.93 -0.20 9.35
CA PHE A 172 8.86 0.77 9.14
C PHE A 172 9.37 2.17 8.78
N LEU A 173 10.34 2.70 9.53
CA LEU A 173 10.91 4.00 9.23
C LEU A 173 11.62 4.01 7.88
N HIS A 174 12.38 2.98 7.52
CA HIS A 174 13.03 2.89 6.22
C HIS A 174 12.03 2.75 5.07
N SER A 175 10.98 1.94 5.22
CA SER A 175 9.95 1.81 4.19
C SER A 175 9.16 3.11 4.04
N VAL A 176 8.72 3.73 5.13
CA VAL A 176 7.94 4.98 5.08
C VAL A 176 8.80 6.16 4.64
N MET A 177 10.00 6.34 5.21
CA MET A 177 10.89 7.43 4.82
C MET A 177 11.51 7.21 3.45
N GLY A 178 11.86 5.98 3.09
CA GLY A 178 12.36 5.64 1.76
C GLY A 178 11.31 5.91 0.71
N GLU A 179 10.11 5.34 0.86
CA GLU A 179 8.99 5.61 -0.05
C GLU A 179 8.62 7.09 -0.09
N PHE A 180 8.66 7.79 1.05
CA PHE A 180 8.39 9.22 1.10
C PHE A 180 9.50 10.06 0.48
N ASP A 181 10.78 9.79 0.71
CA ASP A 181 11.87 10.53 0.06
C ASP A 181 11.96 10.20 -1.44
N ASP A 182 11.61 8.97 -1.84
CA ASP A 182 11.61 8.50 -3.22
C ASP A 182 10.41 9.05 -4.02
N LYS A 183 9.18 8.89 -3.51
CA LYS A 183 7.96 9.42 -4.16
C LYS A 183 7.76 10.91 -3.93
N ALA A 184 8.00 11.39 -2.71
CA ALA A 184 8.06 12.82 -2.40
C ALA A 184 9.46 13.38 -2.66
N THR A 185 10.12 12.88 -3.71
CA THR A 185 11.35 13.48 -4.24
C THR A 185 11.13 14.97 -4.39
N GLN A 186 12.22 15.72 -4.15
CA GLN A 186 12.26 17.16 -4.31
C GLN A 186 11.61 17.63 -5.61
N SER A 187 11.62 16.86 -6.71
CA SER A 187 10.95 17.25 -7.96
C SER A 187 9.43 17.33 -7.87
N GLU A 188 8.73 16.42 -7.19
CA GLU A 188 7.26 16.46 -7.12
C GLU A 188 6.79 17.52 -6.13
N ILE A 189 7.43 17.62 -4.96
CA ILE A 189 7.14 18.69 -3.99
C ILE A 189 7.59 20.06 -4.54
N GLN A 190 8.75 20.20 -5.20
CA GLN A 190 9.16 21.47 -5.81
C GLN A 190 8.30 21.82 -7.03
N GLN A 191 7.86 20.84 -7.82
CA GLN A 191 6.86 21.08 -8.85
C GLN A 191 5.53 21.53 -8.23
N LEU A 192 5.11 20.90 -7.13
CA LEU A 192 3.90 21.29 -6.40
C LEU A 192 4.04 22.71 -5.82
N GLU A 193 5.14 23.03 -5.15
CA GLU A 193 5.47 24.37 -4.63
C GLU A 193 5.57 25.38 -5.77
N GLY A 194 6.20 25.04 -6.90
CA GLY A 194 6.28 25.88 -8.09
C GLY A 194 4.90 26.10 -8.75
N THR A 195 4.09 25.06 -8.85
CA THR A 195 2.69 25.14 -9.31
C THR A 195 1.85 25.98 -8.34
N MET A 196 2.14 25.97 -7.03
CA MET A 196 1.49 26.85 -6.06
C MET A 196 1.94 28.30 -6.14
N GLU A 197 3.22 28.59 -6.36
CA GLU A 197 3.68 29.96 -6.59
C GLU A 197 3.03 30.55 -7.85
N ASN A 198 2.89 29.73 -8.89
CA ASN A 198 2.12 30.08 -10.09
C ASN A 198 0.60 30.15 -9.82
N GLY A 199 0.09 29.28 -8.94
CA GLY A 199 -1.33 29.10 -8.63
C GLY A 199 -1.90 30.02 -7.54
N LYS A 200 -1.06 30.72 -6.76
CA LYS A 200 -1.51 31.88 -5.96
C LYS A 200 -2.09 33.00 -6.84
N SER A 201 -1.78 32.96 -8.14
CA SER A 201 -2.33 33.79 -9.19
C SER A 201 -3.28 33.01 -10.11
N ALA A 202 -3.74 31.80 -9.73
CA ALA A 202 -4.66 30.99 -10.53
C ALA A 202 -5.96 31.76 -10.72
N ASP A 203 -6.01 32.47 -11.83
CA ASP A 203 -7.16 33.22 -12.25
C ASP A 203 -8.23 32.20 -12.64
N THR A 204 -9.26 32.05 -11.81
CA THR A 204 -10.44 31.23 -12.11
C THR A 204 -11.06 31.63 -13.45
N SER A 205 -10.75 32.84 -13.96
CA SER A 205 -11.17 33.31 -15.29
C SER A 205 -10.75 32.36 -16.42
N PHE A 206 -9.54 31.79 -16.38
CA PHE A 206 -9.05 30.94 -17.47
C PHE A 206 -9.67 29.53 -17.43
N LEU A 207 -9.76 28.93 -16.25
CA LEU A 207 -10.49 27.67 -16.05
C LEU A 207 -11.96 27.84 -16.46
N ARG A 208 -12.60 28.94 -16.04
CA ARG A 208 -13.96 29.29 -16.42
C ARG A 208 -14.11 29.50 -17.92
N GLU A 209 -13.14 30.16 -18.57
CA GLU A 209 -13.13 30.36 -20.01
C GLU A 209 -13.09 29.02 -20.74
N ILE A 210 -12.20 28.10 -20.35
CA ILE A 210 -12.10 26.77 -20.97
C ILE A 210 -13.38 25.96 -20.69
N LEU A 211 -13.87 25.91 -19.46
CA LEU A 211 -15.13 25.23 -19.12
C LEU A 211 -16.31 25.76 -19.94
N SER A 212 -16.38 27.08 -20.18
CA SER A 212 -17.44 27.71 -20.98
C SER A 212 -17.34 27.45 -22.49
N LYS A 213 -16.16 27.10 -22.98
CA LYS A 213 -15.92 26.77 -24.41
C LYS A 213 -16.31 25.34 -24.74
N ILE A 214 -16.57 24.50 -23.73
CA ILE A 214 -16.94 23.11 -23.94
C ILE A 214 -18.46 23.02 -24.14
N PRO A 215 -18.93 22.34 -25.22
CA PRO A 215 -20.36 22.18 -25.48
C PRO A 215 -21.14 21.65 -24.27
N SER A 216 -22.31 22.23 -23.99
CA SER A 216 -23.18 21.85 -22.87
C SER A 216 -23.61 20.38 -22.87
N GLY A 217 -23.59 19.72 -24.04
CA GLY A 217 -23.84 18.28 -24.14
C GLY A 217 -22.76 17.37 -23.53
N ILE A 218 -21.61 17.91 -23.14
CA ILE A 218 -20.49 17.16 -22.55
C ILE A 218 -20.58 17.10 -21.02
N PHE A 219 -20.86 18.23 -20.36
CA PHE A 219 -20.96 18.30 -18.90
C PHE A 219 -22.40 18.19 -18.37
N GLY A 220 -23.40 18.20 -19.27
CA GLY A 220 -24.81 18.27 -18.90
C GLY A 220 -25.21 19.67 -18.46
N ASP A 221 -26.28 19.75 -17.64
CA ASP A 221 -26.77 21.01 -17.05
C ASP A 221 -26.00 21.41 -15.77
N ASP A 222 -24.84 20.78 -15.49
CA ASP A 222 -24.03 21.06 -14.31
C ASP A 222 -23.22 22.36 -14.46
N ASP A 223 -23.36 23.28 -13.49
CA ASP A 223 -22.55 24.50 -13.41
C ASP A 223 -21.18 24.23 -12.75
N GLU A 224 -20.28 23.60 -13.51
CA GLU A 224 -18.93 23.28 -13.02
C GLU A 224 -18.09 24.54 -12.72
N ALA A 225 -18.35 25.64 -13.43
CA ALA A 225 -17.67 26.91 -13.17
C ALA A 225 -18.14 27.55 -11.86
N GLY A 226 -19.44 27.50 -11.55
CA GLY A 226 -19.98 27.95 -10.27
C GLY A 226 -19.47 27.11 -9.10
N LYS A 227 -19.44 25.78 -9.24
CA LYS A 227 -18.87 24.87 -8.23
C LYS A 227 -17.39 25.16 -7.96
N ALA A 228 -16.59 25.40 -9.00
CA ALA A 228 -15.18 25.77 -8.83
C ALA A 228 -15.02 27.04 -7.98
N GLU A 229 -15.83 28.08 -8.24
CA GLU A 229 -15.76 29.33 -7.48
C GLU A 229 -16.21 29.17 -6.02
N GLU A 230 -17.22 28.33 -5.77
CA GLU A 230 -17.64 27.96 -4.42
C GLU A 230 -16.51 27.25 -3.67
N LEU A 231 -15.88 26.25 -4.28
CA LEU A 231 -14.75 25.51 -3.70
C LEU A 231 -13.58 26.44 -3.37
N ARG A 232 -13.24 27.36 -4.27
CA ARG A 232 -12.20 28.37 -4.05
C ARG A 232 -12.51 29.24 -2.82
N THR A 233 -13.76 29.69 -2.70
CA THR A 233 -14.23 30.54 -1.60
C THR A 233 -14.20 29.78 -0.26
N ASN A 234 -14.68 28.54 -0.25
CA ASN A 234 -14.67 27.66 0.93
C ASN A 234 -13.24 27.34 1.38
N ALA A 235 -12.35 26.96 0.45
CA ALA A 235 -10.94 26.68 0.74
C ALA A 235 -10.21 27.90 1.33
N THR A 236 -10.42 29.08 0.76
CA THR A 236 -9.83 30.34 1.26
C THR A 236 -10.30 30.63 2.69
N THR A 237 -11.59 30.42 2.97
CA THR A 237 -12.16 30.65 4.31
C THR A 237 -11.64 29.65 5.33
N ALA A 238 -11.53 28.37 4.96
CA ALA A 238 -11.03 27.31 5.83
C ALA A 238 -9.54 27.49 6.16
N GLN A 239 -8.73 27.97 5.21
CA GLN A 239 -7.31 28.27 5.44
C GLN A 239 -7.11 29.29 6.57
N MET A 240 -7.96 30.32 6.66
CA MET A 240 -7.84 31.37 7.67
C MET A 240 -8.06 30.87 9.12
N ASN A 241 -8.68 29.69 9.29
CA ASN A 241 -9.04 29.13 10.59
C ASN A 241 -8.16 27.94 11.01
N GLN A 242 -7.07 27.65 10.30
CA GLN A 242 -6.22 26.50 10.64
C GLN A 242 -5.43 26.73 11.93
N VAL A 243 -5.64 25.84 12.91
CA VAL A 243 -4.85 25.75 14.13
C VAL A 243 -3.77 24.68 13.94
N ARG A 244 -2.51 25.01 14.22
CA ARG A 244 -1.42 24.03 14.24
C ARG A 244 -1.45 23.22 15.53
N VAL A 245 -1.61 21.90 15.42
CA VAL A 245 -1.47 20.95 16.51
C VAL A 245 -0.22 20.11 16.26
N SER A 246 0.58 19.85 17.31
CA SER A 246 1.75 18.98 17.18
C SER A 246 1.33 17.52 17.01
N PRO A 247 2.01 16.68 16.20
CA PRO A 247 1.72 15.26 16.10
C PRO A 247 2.01 14.51 17.41
N ARG A 248 2.76 15.14 18.34
CA ARG A 248 3.00 14.64 19.70
C ARG A 248 1.77 14.74 20.60
N GLU A 249 0.67 15.31 20.12
CA GLU A 249 -0.64 15.32 20.77
C GLU A 249 -1.63 14.47 19.94
N PRO A 250 -1.59 13.12 20.05
CA PRO A 250 -2.18 12.22 19.06
C PRO A 250 -3.67 12.47 18.82
N GLU A 251 -4.46 12.63 19.89
CA GLU A 251 -5.91 12.84 19.76
C GLU A 251 -6.26 14.17 19.11
N ALA A 252 -5.54 15.24 19.47
CA ALA A 252 -5.78 16.57 18.93
C ALA A 252 -5.33 16.62 17.46
N PHE A 253 -4.21 15.98 17.14
CA PHE A 253 -3.73 15.82 15.77
C PHE A 253 -4.70 14.99 14.92
N THR A 254 -5.21 13.86 15.43
CA THR A 254 -6.25 13.07 14.73
C THR A 254 -7.49 13.90 14.42
N ARG A 255 -7.98 14.70 15.37
CA ARG A 255 -9.12 15.60 15.13
C ARG A 255 -8.82 16.64 14.06
N GLN A 256 -7.63 17.23 14.07
CA GLN A 256 -7.18 18.15 13.02
C GLN A 256 -7.14 17.46 11.65
N MET A 257 -6.64 16.22 11.58
CA MET A 257 -6.56 15.47 10.32
C MET A 257 -7.95 15.15 9.77
N GLN A 258 -8.88 14.72 10.63
CA GLN A 258 -10.27 14.48 10.23
C GLN A 258 -10.96 15.74 9.71
N GLU A 259 -10.70 16.88 10.34
CA GLU A 259 -11.24 18.16 9.87
C GLU A 259 -10.62 18.59 8.54
N CYS A 260 -9.31 18.41 8.38
CA CYS A 260 -8.61 18.63 7.11
C CYS A 260 -9.21 17.77 5.98
N VAL A 261 -9.43 16.47 6.23
CA VAL A 261 -10.07 15.55 5.26
C VAL A 261 -11.45 16.06 4.84
N LYS A 262 -12.28 16.49 5.80
CA LYS A 262 -13.62 17.06 5.47
C LYS A 262 -13.54 18.31 4.59
N GLN A 263 -12.53 19.16 4.81
CA GLN A 263 -12.36 20.40 4.07
C GLN A 263 -11.86 20.14 2.64
N ILE A 264 -11.02 19.12 2.44
CA ILE A 264 -10.48 18.80 1.12
C ILE A 264 -11.38 17.87 0.29
N TYR A 265 -12.23 17.05 0.93
CA TYR A 265 -13.04 16.04 0.23
C TYR A 265 -13.88 16.62 -0.92
N PRO A 266 -14.62 17.75 -0.76
CA PRO A 266 -15.41 18.31 -1.85
C PRO A 266 -14.56 18.75 -3.05
N ILE A 267 -13.31 19.15 -2.82
CA ILE A 267 -12.37 19.54 -3.89
C ILE A 267 -11.98 18.30 -4.71
N ILE A 268 -11.64 17.20 -4.04
CA ILE A 268 -11.25 15.94 -4.69
C ILE A 268 -12.46 15.29 -5.39
N GLU A 269 -13.64 15.33 -4.77
CA GLU A 269 -14.88 14.83 -5.38
C GLU A 269 -15.24 15.59 -6.66
N TRP A 270 -15.14 16.92 -6.65
CA TRP A 270 -15.38 17.74 -7.83
C TRP A 270 -14.36 17.43 -8.94
N HIS A 271 -13.08 17.32 -8.59
CA HIS A 271 -12.02 16.89 -9.51
C HIS A 271 -12.38 15.57 -10.19
N ASP A 272 -12.67 14.54 -9.40
CA ASP A 272 -12.90 13.18 -9.91
C ASP A 272 -14.12 13.12 -10.83
N ASN A 273 -15.22 13.77 -10.43
CA ASN A 273 -16.43 13.85 -11.22
C ASN A 273 -16.19 14.56 -12.55
N LEU A 274 -15.46 15.68 -12.54
CA LEU A 274 -15.14 16.43 -13.75
C LEU A 274 -14.20 15.64 -14.68
N MET A 275 -13.15 15.03 -14.14
CA MET A 275 -12.21 14.21 -14.91
C MET A 275 -12.87 12.97 -15.53
N LYS A 276 -13.81 12.32 -14.83
CA LYS A 276 -14.64 11.23 -15.38
C LYS A 276 -15.51 11.71 -16.54
N LYS A 277 -16.12 12.90 -16.44
CA LYS A 277 -16.89 13.51 -17.54
C LYS A 277 -16.00 13.85 -18.74
N ILE A 278 -14.83 14.44 -18.50
CA ILE A 278 -13.84 14.76 -19.54
C ILE A 278 -13.39 13.48 -20.27
N SER A 279 -13.01 12.44 -19.52
CA SER A 279 -12.61 11.14 -20.06
C SER A 279 -13.70 10.53 -20.96
N THR A 280 -14.96 10.57 -20.51
CA THR A 280 -16.11 10.09 -21.30
C THR A 280 -16.34 10.92 -22.57
N ALA A 281 -15.98 12.22 -22.54
CA ALA A 281 -16.14 13.13 -23.66
C ALA A 281 -15.10 12.89 -24.77
N ILE A 282 -13.85 12.58 -24.39
CA ILE A 282 -12.76 12.23 -25.33
C ILE A 282 -13.21 11.08 -26.24
N GLU A 283 -13.82 10.04 -25.67
CA GLU A 283 -14.30 8.87 -26.41
C GLU A 283 -15.38 9.20 -27.46
N LYS A 284 -16.15 10.29 -27.23
CA LYS A 284 -17.30 10.65 -28.06
C LYS A 284 -17.00 11.72 -29.11
N ILE A 285 -16.00 12.58 -28.90
CA ILE A 285 -15.72 13.73 -29.77
C ILE A 285 -14.21 13.80 -30.08
N PRO A 286 -13.74 13.07 -31.11
CA PRO A 286 -12.31 12.98 -31.45
C PRO A 286 -11.68 14.26 -32.04
N ILE A 287 -12.41 15.38 -32.10
CA ILE A 287 -12.01 16.61 -32.80
C ILE A 287 -11.33 17.65 -31.87
N LEU A 288 -11.37 17.44 -30.54
CA LEU A 288 -10.83 18.41 -29.56
C LEU A 288 -9.76 17.86 -28.58
N PRO A 289 -8.76 17.05 -28.98
CA PRO A 289 -7.76 16.52 -28.03
C PRO A 289 -6.98 17.61 -27.27
N GLU A 290 -6.54 18.66 -27.98
CA GLU A 290 -5.73 19.73 -27.38
C GLU A 290 -6.50 20.56 -26.34
N LEU A 291 -7.77 20.88 -26.61
CA LEU A 291 -8.60 21.64 -25.67
C LEU A 291 -8.89 20.81 -24.41
N ILE A 292 -9.08 19.51 -24.57
CA ILE A 292 -9.31 18.60 -23.45
C ILE A 292 -8.05 18.46 -22.59
N GLU A 293 -6.90 18.23 -23.21
CA GLU A 293 -5.62 18.18 -22.48
C GLU A 293 -5.34 19.50 -21.75
N GLN A 294 -5.64 20.64 -22.37
CA GLN A 294 -5.55 21.94 -21.70
C GLN A 294 -6.50 22.04 -20.51
N LEU A 295 -7.75 21.58 -20.63
CA LEU A 295 -8.69 21.57 -19.53
C LEU A 295 -8.18 20.68 -18.39
N GLU A 296 -7.80 19.43 -18.67
CA GLU A 296 -7.29 18.50 -17.66
C GLU A 296 -6.12 19.11 -16.88
N ASN A 297 -5.17 19.73 -17.58
CA ASN A 297 -4.06 20.43 -16.95
C ASN A 297 -4.51 21.60 -16.07
N GLN A 298 -5.48 22.41 -16.50
CA GLN A 298 -5.99 23.53 -15.70
C GLN A 298 -6.80 23.08 -14.49
N VAL A 299 -7.61 22.02 -14.63
CA VAL A 299 -8.34 21.41 -13.52
C VAL A 299 -7.35 20.91 -12.47
N ASN A 300 -6.28 20.21 -12.88
CA ASN A 300 -5.23 19.75 -11.97
C ASN A 300 -4.56 20.92 -11.23
N ILE A 301 -4.11 21.96 -11.95
CA ILE A 301 -3.49 23.15 -11.33
C ILE A 301 -4.44 23.81 -10.32
N PHE A 302 -5.70 23.97 -10.69
CA PHE A 302 -6.71 24.58 -9.83
C PHE A 302 -6.92 23.76 -8.55
N VAL A 303 -7.15 22.46 -8.68
CA VAL A 303 -7.34 21.54 -7.54
C VAL A 303 -6.12 21.56 -6.63
N PHE A 304 -4.91 21.48 -7.18
CA PHE A 304 -3.68 21.59 -6.38
C PHE A 304 -3.58 22.93 -5.63
N SER A 305 -3.96 24.04 -6.26
CA SER A 305 -3.92 25.35 -5.60
C SER A 305 -4.84 25.41 -4.38
N LEU A 306 -5.96 24.67 -4.41
CA LEU A 306 -6.90 24.58 -3.29
C LEU A 306 -6.44 23.61 -2.20
N LEU A 307 -5.86 22.46 -2.59
CA LEU A 307 -5.43 21.42 -1.63
C LEU A 307 -4.15 21.79 -0.88
N ALA A 308 -3.21 22.43 -1.57
CA ALA A 308 -1.85 22.54 -1.07
C ALA A 308 -1.69 23.35 0.23
N PRO A 309 -2.46 24.43 0.50
CA PRO A 309 -2.48 25.09 1.81
C PRO A 309 -2.86 24.18 2.98
N PHE A 310 -3.60 23.10 2.74
CA PHE A 310 -3.95 22.10 3.75
C PHE A 310 -2.90 21.00 3.85
N VAL A 311 -2.45 20.48 2.70
CA VAL A 311 -1.61 19.28 2.63
C VAL A 311 -0.13 19.57 2.93
N LEU A 312 0.44 20.65 2.36
CA LEU A 312 1.88 20.92 2.52
C LEU A 312 2.33 21.16 3.96
N PRO A 313 1.61 21.93 4.80
CA PRO A 313 2.01 22.10 6.19
C PRO A 313 2.09 20.76 6.94
N LEU A 314 1.17 19.84 6.64
CA LEU A 314 1.11 18.51 7.25
C LEU A 314 2.28 17.64 6.81
N ILE A 315 2.55 17.60 5.49
CA ILE A 315 3.71 16.89 4.92
C ILE A 315 5.00 17.38 5.57
N ASN A 316 5.20 18.70 5.65
CA ASN A 316 6.40 19.28 6.27
C ASN A 316 6.51 18.95 7.76
N GLN A 317 5.40 19.01 8.50
CA GLN A 317 5.37 18.68 9.91
C GLN A 317 5.68 17.20 10.17
N MET A 318 5.08 16.29 9.39
CA MET A 318 5.38 14.86 9.46
C MET A 318 6.84 14.58 9.09
N LYS A 319 7.38 15.23 8.06
CA LYS A 319 8.79 15.11 7.67
C LYS A 319 9.73 15.52 8.80
N THR A 320 9.48 16.65 9.46
CA THR A 320 10.30 17.11 10.60
C THR A 320 10.27 16.11 11.76
N GLU A 321 9.08 15.68 12.19
CA GLU A 321 8.95 14.77 13.34
C GLU A 321 9.52 13.37 13.03
N LEU A 322 9.30 12.86 11.82
CA LEU A 322 9.88 11.58 11.38
C LEU A 322 11.42 11.66 11.41
N ASN A 323 12.01 12.74 10.89
CA ASN A 323 13.46 12.94 10.89
C ASN A 323 14.06 13.06 12.30
N GLU A 324 13.34 13.65 13.25
CA GLU A 324 13.78 13.70 14.65
C GLU A 324 13.73 12.31 15.30
N GLY A 325 12.65 11.56 15.10
CA GLY A 325 12.44 10.23 15.69
C GLY A 325 13.33 9.12 15.11
N SER A 326 13.77 9.23 13.86
CA SER A 326 14.56 8.17 13.21
C SER A 326 15.96 7.99 13.80
N SER A 327 16.58 9.07 14.27
CA SER A 327 17.96 9.06 14.79
C SER A 327 18.15 8.15 16.03
N GLU A 328 17.12 8.02 16.87
CA GLU A 328 17.15 7.22 18.10
C GLU A 328 16.93 5.72 17.80
N ILE A 329 16.07 5.41 16.84
CA ILE A 329 15.65 4.03 16.52
C ILE A 329 16.71 3.32 15.64
N ILE A 330 17.38 4.02 14.71
CA ILE A 330 18.41 3.46 13.81
C ILE A 330 19.56 2.74 14.55
N ASN A 331 19.96 3.20 15.73
CA ASN A 331 21.07 2.59 16.47
C ASN A 331 20.70 1.24 17.13
N SER A 332 19.43 1.04 17.49
CA SER A 332 18.95 -0.19 18.12
C SER A 332 18.80 -1.36 17.12
N SER A 333 18.49 -1.06 15.85
CA SER A 333 18.24 -2.09 14.82
C SER A 333 19.49 -2.69 14.19
N LYS A 334 20.62 -1.96 14.14
CA LYS A 334 21.87 -2.47 13.55
C LYS A 334 22.37 -3.78 14.16
N ALA A 335 22.07 -4.05 15.43
CA ALA A 335 22.41 -5.31 16.09
C ALA A 335 21.52 -6.47 15.62
N GLN A 336 20.24 -6.22 15.38
CA GLN A 336 19.26 -7.22 14.93
C GLN A 336 19.47 -7.58 13.45
N GLN A 337 19.84 -6.60 12.61
CA GLN A 337 20.10 -6.79 11.17
C GLN A 337 21.17 -7.83 10.85
N HIS A 338 22.06 -8.17 11.79
CA HIS A 338 23.13 -9.14 11.54
C HIS A 338 22.98 -10.44 12.34
N ASN A 339 21.81 -10.68 12.94
CA ASN A 339 21.58 -11.81 13.84
C ASN A 339 21.90 -13.17 13.17
N VAL A 340 21.48 -13.40 11.93
CA VAL A 340 21.72 -14.64 11.17
C VAL A 340 23.18 -14.85 10.79
N PHE A 341 24.01 -13.80 10.82
CA PHE A 341 25.46 -13.91 10.60
C PHE A 341 26.23 -14.21 11.89
N GLN A 342 25.65 -13.90 13.05
CA GLN A 342 26.32 -13.98 14.35
C GLN A 342 25.84 -15.16 15.21
N ASP A 343 24.64 -15.69 14.93
CA ASP A 343 24.07 -16.84 15.61
C ASP A 343 23.77 -17.99 14.63
N ASP A 344 24.51 -19.08 14.79
CA ASP A 344 24.34 -20.28 13.98
C ASP A 344 22.98 -20.97 14.17
N HIS A 345 22.17 -20.59 15.17
CA HIS A 345 20.82 -21.12 15.39
C HIS A 345 19.70 -20.15 15.00
N SER A 346 20.02 -18.93 14.55
CA SER A 346 19.01 -17.95 14.17
C SER A 346 18.31 -18.35 12.86
N SER A 347 16.99 -18.32 12.85
CA SER A 347 16.14 -18.56 11.67
C SER A 347 15.18 -17.41 11.42
N ASP A 348 15.53 -16.22 11.91
CA ASP A 348 14.70 -15.02 11.88
C ASP A 348 15.51 -13.86 11.28
N PRO A 349 15.80 -13.89 9.96
CA PRO A 349 16.46 -12.75 9.32
C PRO A 349 15.58 -11.50 9.43
N THR A 350 16.16 -10.31 9.27
CA THR A 350 15.37 -9.07 9.19
C THR A 350 14.89 -8.83 7.77
N HIS A 351 13.75 -8.17 7.63
CA HIS A 351 13.14 -7.82 6.35
C HIS A 351 14.08 -7.10 5.38
N SER A 352 14.83 -6.11 5.89
CA SER A 352 15.86 -5.36 5.16
C SER A 352 16.95 -6.23 4.47
N MET A 353 17.15 -7.49 4.86
CA MET A 353 18.19 -8.35 4.24
C MET A 353 17.72 -9.14 3.03
N LEU A 354 16.40 -9.15 2.78
CA LEU A 354 15.77 -9.98 1.77
C LEU A 354 15.67 -9.25 0.43
N SER A 355 15.25 -9.98 -0.60
CA SER A 355 15.45 -9.59 -2.01
C SER A 355 14.72 -8.31 -2.45
N LYS A 356 13.66 -7.88 -1.78
CA LYS A 356 12.82 -6.75 -2.25
C LYS A 356 13.39 -5.36 -1.95
N ASP A 357 13.81 -5.12 -0.72
CA ASP A 357 13.93 -3.75 -0.18
C ASP A 357 15.28 -3.09 -0.45
N HIS A 358 16.13 -3.78 -1.20
CA HIS A 358 17.37 -3.26 -1.70
C HIS A 358 17.42 -3.47 -3.21
N PHE A 359 17.18 -2.41 -3.99
CA PHE A 359 17.44 -2.41 -5.44
C PHE A 359 18.89 -2.78 -5.80
N SER A 360 19.81 -2.71 -4.84
CA SER A 360 21.19 -3.19 -4.95
C SER A 360 21.33 -4.71 -4.82
N SER A 361 20.31 -5.42 -4.33
CA SER A 361 20.29 -6.88 -4.28
C SER A 361 20.18 -7.45 -5.69
N ILE A 362 21.14 -8.28 -6.06
CA ILE A 362 21.15 -9.00 -7.35
C ILE A 362 19.94 -9.95 -7.49
N LEU A 363 19.28 -10.31 -6.38
CA LEU A 363 18.12 -11.20 -6.38
C LEU A 363 16.78 -10.46 -6.53
N ASN A 364 16.78 -9.13 -6.53
CA ASN A 364 15.58 -8.31 -6.70
C ASN A 364 14.85 -8.59 -8.03
N GLU A 365 15.58 -8.59 -9.15
CA GLU A 365 14.99 -8.88 -10.47
C GLU A 365 14.48 -10.33 -10.57
N PRO A 366 15.22 -11.37 -10.15
CA PRO A 366 14.68 -12.73 -10.03
C PRO A 366 13.40 -12.82 -9.19
N ALA A 367 13.34 -12.13 -8.04
CA ALA A 367 12.15 -12.11 -7.19
C ALA A 367 10.94 -11.54 -7.96
N GLY A 368 11.09 -10.37 -8.58
CA GLY A 368 10.02 -9.75 -9.38
C GLY A 368 9.55 -10.63 -10.55
N LYS A 369 10.48 -11.37 -11.20
CA LYS A 369 10.12 -12.34 -12.26
C LYS A 369 9.30 -13.50 -11.71
N ILE A 370 9.65 -14.05 -10.55
CA ILE A 370 8.90 -15.13 -9.90
C ILE A 370 7.50 -14.62 -9.50
N SER A 371 7.42 -13.48 -8.79
CA SER A 371 6.15 -12.86 -8.40
C SER A 371 5.25 -12.66 -9.62
N SER A 372 5.77 -12.13 -10.72
CA SER A 372 5.01 -11.96 -11.97
C SER A 372 4.43 -13.26 -12.53
N GLN A 373 5.18 -14.38 -12.46
CA GLN A 373 4.68 -15.67 -12.92
C GLN A 373 3.63 -16.26 -11.97
N VAL A 374 3.80 -16.08 -10.67
CA VAL A 374 2.79 -16.47 -9.66
C VAL A 374 1.47 -15.78 -9.96
N LEU A 375 1.46 -14.45 -10.17
CA LEU A 375 0.25 -13.71 -10.49
C LEU A 375 -0.42 -14.17 -11.80
N LYS A 376 0.37 -14.38 -12.85
CA LYS A 376 -0.13 -14.89 -14.14
C LYS A 376 -0.81 -16.25 -14.01
N TRP A 377 -0.40 -17.07 -13.05
CA TRP A 377 -1.02 -18.36 -12.76
C TRP A 377 -2.24 -18.25 -11.85
N VAL A 378 -2.17 -17.44 -10.79
CA VAL A 378 -3.23 -17.33 -9.77
C VAL A 378 -4.46 -16.57 -10.28
N VAL A 379 -4.26 -15.40 -10.92
CA VAL A 379 -5.37 -14.50 -11.30
C VAL A 379 -6.40 -15.20 -12.21
N PRO A 380 -6.03 -15.93 -13.28
CA PRO A 380 -7.02 -16.60 -14.13
C PRO A 380 -7.89 -17.61 -13.37
N GLN A 381 -7.34 -18.30 -12.36
CA GLN A 381 -8.08 -19.26 -11.55
C GLN A 381 -9.10 -18.55 -10.65
N LEU A 382 -8.70 -17.43 -10.03
CA LEU A 382 -9.61 -16.62 -9.21
C LEU A 382 -10.76 -16.05 -10.05
N ILE A 383 -10.45 -15.52 -11.24
CA ILE A 383 -11.48 -15.00 -12.15
C ILE A 383 -12.40 -16.13 -12.65
N ALA A 384 -11.88 -17.31 -12.96
CA ALA A 384 -12.71 -18.46 -13.31
C ALA A 384 -13.68 -18.85 -12.16
N CYS A 385 -13.25 -18.70 -10.90
CA CYS A 385 -14.13 -18.90 -9.73
C CYS A 385 -15.20 -17.82 -9.60
N TRP A 386 -14.96 -16.60 -10.08
CA TRP A 386 -15.98 -15.54 -10.12
C TRP A 386 -17.09 -15.90 -11.11
N ASP A 387 -16.71 -16.48 -12.26
CA ASP A 387 -17.63 -16.79 -13.36
C ASP A 387 -18.42 -18.10 -13.17
N ASP A 388 -17.85 -19.10 -12.49
CA ASP A 388 -18.52 -20.39 -12.22
C ASP A 388 -18.91 -20.55 -10.74
N GLU A 389 -20.19 -20.36 -10.45
CA GLU A 389 -20.74 -20.51 -9.09
C GLU A 389 -20.66 -21.94 -8.53
N ARG A 390 -20.42 -22.95 -9.37
CA ARG A 390 -20.33 -24.36 -8.96
C ARG A 390 -18.95 -24.72 -8.41
N GLN A 391 -17.93 -23.90 -8.65
CA GLN A 391 -16.60 -24.14 -8.10
C GLN A 391 -16.61 -23.91 -6.59
N ASP A 392 -15.95 -24.82 -5.88
CA ASP A 392 -15.71 -24.71 -4.45
C ASP A 392 -14.79 -23.51 -4.18
N ILE A 393 -15.10 -22.78 -3.11
CA ILE A 393 -14.43 -21.52 -2.74
C ILE A 393 -13.64 -21.64 -1.42
N ASP A 394 -13.72 -22.79 -0.75
CA ASP A 394 -13.10 -23.05 0.54
C ASP A 394 -11.73 -23.78 0.41
#